data_AF-A0A816GJZ5-F1
#
_entry.id   AF-A0A816GJZ5-F1
#
_cell.length_a   1.000
_cell.length_b   1.000
_cell.length_c   1.000
_cell.angle_alpha   90.00
_cell.angle_beta   90.00
_cell.angle_gamma   90.00
#
_symmetry.space_group_name_H-M   'P 1'
#
loop_
_entity.id
_entity.type
_entity.pdbx_description
1 polymer ?
#
loop_
_entity_poly.entity_id
_entity_poly.type
_entity_poly.pdbx_seq_one_letter_code
_entity_poly.pdbx_strand_id
1 'polypeptide(L)'
;MVQEMAIPQADRKHLLKQMDMAESYQKSRHINHCSVNSSCATHCCTFSLSDPNCEQLYSACTQEHNYICSDCINIIETLDEIRQKIEKMRNPDLQAEAKNDFKNTSEHIMEWLRHNLRAAQQDFEKKRIISKMGTDEVFGTFDWGQKILPQEYRESQKKYFGKKGMSVFIGLFVWKDVSSSTVTASVTTSSAYTFSTQSYIVAITNAAQTEIDTLSAGELVLQQFQADYPQIKKLHKRTDNG
;
A
#
# COMPACT_ATOMS: atom_id res chain seq x y z
N MET A 1 22.10 -9.04 17.28
CA MET A 1 21.16 -9.93 18.01
C MET A 1 21.42 -11.43 17.85
N VAL A 2 21.56 -12.02 16.64
CA VAL A 2 21.68 -13.50 16.49
C VAL A 2 23.10 -14.06 16.76
N GLN A 3 24.13 -13.21 16.85
CA GLN A 3 25.53 -13.66 17.00
C GLN A 3 25.93 -14.06 18.42
N GLU A 4 25.20 -13.64 19.46
CA GLU A 4 25.62 -13.81 20.87
C GLU A 4 24.75 -14.78 21.68
N MET A 5 23.73 -15.37 21.06
CA MET A 5 22.89 -16.36 21.74
C MET A 5 23.59 -17.73 21.72
N ALA A 6 23.65 -18.43 22.87
CA ALA A 6 24.13 -19.81 22.99
C ALA A 6 23.12 -20.81 22.39
N ILE A 7 22.79 -20.63 21.12
CA ILE A 7 21.88 -21.47 20.34
C ILE A 7 22.73 -22.47 19.55
N PRO A 8 22.39 -23.77 19.52
CA PRO A 8 23.06 -24.74 18.67
C PRO A 8 23.15 -24.23 17.21
N GLN A 9 24.27 -24.46 16.54
CA GLN A 9 24.49 -23.94 15.18
C GLN A 9 23.39 -24.39 14.19
N ALA A 10 22.84 -25.59 14.38
CA ALA A 10 21.72 -26.12 13.61
C ALA A 10 20.44 -25.30 13.79
N ASP A 11 20.05 -25.02 15.04
CA ASP A 11 18.90 -24.17 15.38
C ASP A 11 19.04 -22.76 14.82
N ARG A 12 20.25 -22.18 14.90
CA ARG A 12 20.52 -20.86 14.34
C ARG A 12 20.33 -20.85 12.82
N LYS A 13 20.84 -21.86 12.11
CA LYS A 13 20.67 -21.99 10.66
C LYS A 13 19.20 -22.20 10.28
N HIS A 14 18.46 -22.96 11.09
CA HIS A 14 17.02 -23.17 10.90
C HIS A 14 16.24 -21.86 11.03
N LEU A 15 16.43 -21.12 12.12
CA LEU A 15 15.74 -19.85 12.37
C LEU A 15 16.05 -18.80 11.30
N LEU A 16 17.31 -18.65 10.89
CA LEU A 16 17.68 -17.71 9.84
C LEU A 16 16.95 -18.03 8.52
N LYS A 17 16.88 -19.31 8.14
CA LYS A 17 16.16 -19.73 6.95
C LYS A 17 14.65 -19.43 7.06
N GLN A 18 14.05 -19.68 8.22
CA GLN A 18 12.63 -19.39 8.48
C GLN A 18 12.34 -17.88 8.38
N MET A 19 13.25 -17.05 8.92
CA MET A 19 13.17 -15.59 8.83
C MET A 19 13.30 -15.10 7.39
N ASP A 20 14.23 -15.64 6.61
CA ASP A 20 14.39 -15.27 5.19
C ASP A 20 13.12 -15.58 4.37
N MET A 21 12.49 -16.74 4.65
CA MET A 21 11.23 -17.13 4.02
C MET A 21 10.09 -16.19 4.42
N ALA A 22 9.96 -15.88 5.71
CA ALA A 22 8.98 -14.93 6.23
C ALA A 22 9.15 -13.54 5.61
N GLU A 23 10.37 -13.02 5.57
CA GLU A 23 10.70 -11.72 5.00
C GLU A 23 10.35 -11.65 3.51
N SER A 24 10.78 -12.65 2.74
CA SER A 24 10.47 -12.74 1.31
C SER A 24 8.97 -12.75 1.05
N TYR A 25 8.23 -13.56 1.82
CA TYR A 25 6.78 -13.66 1.72
C TYR A 25 6.09 -12.31 2.03
N GLN A 26 6.47 -11.66 3.14
CA GLN A 26 5.89 -10.39 3.54
C GLN A 26 6.12 -9.26 2.54
N LYS A 27 7.30 -9.23 1.90
CA LYS A 27 7.67 -8.18 0.95
C LYS A 27 7.02 -8.32 -0.42
N SER A 28 6.76 -9.55 -0.87
CA SER A 28 6.44 -9.80 -2.29
C SER A 28 5.15 -10.56 -2.55
N ARG A 29 4.64 -11.33 -1.58
CA ARG A 29 3.58 -12.32 -1.83
C ARG A 29 2.35 -12.11 -0.96
N HIS A 30 2.50 -11.66 0.29
CA HIS A 30 1.39 -11.54 1.23
C HIS A 30 0.22 -10.71 0.66
N ILE A 31 0.51 -9.53 0.09
CA ILE A 31 -0.51 -8.65 -0.50
C ILE A 31 -1.34 -9.35 -1.59
N ASN A 32 -0.75 -10.27 -2.36
CA ASN A 32 -1.42 -11.00 -3.43
C ASN A 32 -2.30 -12.14 -2.91
N HIS A 33 -2.09 -12.59 -1.66
CA HIS A 33 -2.95 -13.57 -1.01
C HIS A 33 -4.18 -12.90 -0.38
N CYS A 34 -4.10 -11.60 -0.08
CA CYS A 34 -5.20 -10.84 0.49
C CYS A 34 -6.37 -10.70 -0.48
N SER A 35 -7.59 -10.88 0.02
CA SER A 35 -8.82 -10.67 -0.75
C SER A 35 -9.98 -10.31 0.17
N VAL A 36 -11.07 -9.78 -0.38
CA VAL A 36 -12.24 -9.34 0.39
C VAL A 36 -12.74 -10.44 1.32
N ASN A 37 -13.01 -11.64 0.79
CA ASN A 37 -13.59 -12.77 1.52
C ASN A 37 -12.68 -14.01 1.47
N SER A 38 -11.43 -13.88 1.91
CA SER A 38 -10.53 -15.04 2.03
C SER A 38 -10.98 -15.98 3.14
N SER A 39 -10.80 -17.30 2.96
CA SER A 39 -10.95 -18.26 4.06
C SER A 39 -9.80 -18.20 5.07
N CYS A 40 -8.69 -17.56 4.71
CA CYS A 40 -7.54 -17.37 5.59
C CYS A 40 -7.72 -16.10 6.44
N ALA A 41 -7.65 -16.26 7.78
CA ALA A 41 -7.88 -15.18 8.74
C ALA A 41 -6.96 -13.96 8.53
N THR A 42 -5.73 -14.18 8.09
CA THR A 42 -4.72 -13.13 7.86
C THR A 42 -4.80 -12.48 6.49
N HIS A 43 -5.66 -12.99 5.60
CA HIS A 43 -5.81 -12.51 4.22
C HIS A 43 -7.18 -11.90 3.95
N CYS A 44 -8.17 -12.15 4.79
CA CYS A 44 -9.52 -11.66 4.57
C CYS A 44 -9.62 -10.19 4.95
N CYS A 45 -9.70 -9.31 3.97
CA CYS A 45 -9.82 -7.87 4.22
C CYS A 45 -11.10 -7.54 4.99
N THR A 46 -12.24 -8.17 4.66
CA THR A 46 -13.52 -7.93 5.35
C THR A 46 -13.46 -8.28 6.82
N PHE A 47 -12.79 -9.39 7.18
CA PHE A 47 -12.64 -9.79 8.57
C PHE A 47 -11.55 -8.99 9.28
N SER A 48 -10.34 -8.92 8.72
CA SER A 48 -9.18 -8.33 9.39
C SER A 48 -9.25 -6.81 9.53
N LEU A 49 -10.02 -6.11 8.68
CA LEU A 49 -10.20 -4.66 8.74
C LEU A 49 -11.50 -4.23 9.43
N SER A 50 -12.36 -5.19 9.81
CA SER A 50 -13.60 -4.88 10.53
C SER A 50 -13.32 -4.51 11.98
N ASP A 51 -13.92 -3.43 12.46
CA ASP A 51 -13.93 -3.09 13.90
C ASP A 51 -15.30 -3.41 14.50
N PRO A 52 -15.42 -4.42 15.39
CA PRO A 52 -16.69 -4.77 16.03
C PRO A 52 -17.22 -3.68 16.99
N ASN A 53 -16.39 -2.72 17.39
CA ASN A 53 -16.77 -1.64 18.30
C ASN A 53 -17.13 -0.34 17.58
N CYS A 54 -16.96 -0.29 16.25
CA CYS A 54 -17.26 0.89 15.44
C CYS A 54 -18.17 0.51 14.28
N GLU A 55 -19.46 0.86 14.39
CA GLU A 55 -20.48 0.54 13.36
C GLU A 55 -20.08 1.01 11.95
N GLN A 56 -19.40 2.14 11.85
CA GLN A 56 -18.94 2.71 10.57
C GLN A 56 -17.78 1.93 9.94
N LEU A 57 -17.04 1.16 10.74
CA LEU A 57 -15.90 0.35 10.32
C LEU A 57 -16.18 -1.15 10.46
N TYR A 58 -17.39 -1.53 10.86
CA TYR A 58 -17.80 -2.91 10.96
C TYR A 58 -18.10 -3.48 9.58
N SER A 59 -17.68 -4.72 9.34
CA SER A 59 -18.04 -5.48 8.15
C SER A 59 -18.31 -6.94 8.50
N ALA A 60 -19.52 -7.41 8.19
CA ALA A 60 -19.90 -8.79 8.43
C ALA A 60 -19.20 -9.71 7.41
N CYS A 61 -18.25 -10.52 7.89
CA CYS A 61 -17.64 -11.57 7.09
C CYS A 61 -18.38 -12.90 7.28
N THR A 62 -18.65 -13.61 6.18
CA THR A 62 -19.35 -14.92 6.20
C THR A 62 -18.39 -16.11 6.21
N GLN A 63 -17.09 -15.88 6.22
CA GLN A 63 -16.07 -16.94 6.25
C GLN A 63 -15.84 -17.42 7.68
N GLU A 64 -15.57 -18.71 7.86
CA GLU A 64 -15.32 -19.29 9.19
C GLU A 64 -13.91 -19.00 9.73
N HIS A 65 -12.96 -18.67 8.84
CA HIS A 65 -11.55 -18.36 9.16
C HIS A 65 -10.80 -19.45 9.95
N ASN A 66 -11.18 -20.71 9.77
CA ASN A 66 -10.54 -21.88 10.39
C ASN A 66 -9.22 -22.29 9.72
N TYR A 67 -8.74 -21.52 8.76
CA TYR A 67 -7.54 -21.80 7.96
C TYR A 67 -6.52 -20.66 8.08
N ILE A 68 -5.25 -21.03 8.15
CA ILE A 68 -4.11 -20.12 8.02
C ILE A 68 -3.16 -20.73 6.99
N CYS A 69 -2.71 -19.93 6.01
CA CYS A 69 -1.82 -20.44 4.98
C CYS A 69 -0.43 -20.78 5.51
N SER A 70 0.29 -21.67 4.81
CA SER A 70 1.63 -22.14 5.20
C SER A 70 2.65 -21.02 5.39
N ASP A 71 2.57 -19.97 4.58
CA ASP A 71 3.47 -18.83 4.69
C ASP A 71 3.16 -17.96 5.92
N CYS A 72 1.87 -17.77 6.26
CA CYS A 72 1.45 -17.03 7.45
C CYS A 72 1.73 -17.81 8.74
N ILE A 73 1.49 -19.13 8.75
CA ILE A 73 1.81 -19.96 9.91
C ILE A 73 3.33 -19.99 10.15
N ASN A 74 4.16 -20.02 9.09
CA ASN A 74 5.62 -19.94 9.22
C ASN A 74 6.04 -18.67 9.96
N ILE A 75 5.44 -17.51 9.70
CA ILE A 75 5.73 -16.27 10.45
C ILE A 75 5.37 -16.44 11.94
N ILE A 76 4.17 -16.95 12.23
CA ILE A 76 3.67 -17.12 13.59
C ILE A 76 4.56 -18.09 14.38
N GLU A 77 4.86 -19.25 13.82
CA GLU A 77 5.71 -20.27 14.43
C GLU A 77 7.15 -19.76 14.63
N THR A 78 7.70 -19.03 13.66
CA THR A 78 9.04 -18.43 13.80
C THR A 78 9.10 -17.44 14.95
N LEU A 79 8.09 -16.56 15.07
CA LEU A 79 8.02 -15.59 16.16
C LEU A 79 7.87 -16.29 17.51
N ASP A 80 7.05 -17.34 17.58
CA ASP A 80 6.89 -18.13 18.81
C ASP A 80 8.18 -18.86 19.21
N GLU A 81 8.90 -19.47 18.26
CA GLU A 81 10.17 -20.12 18.54
C GLU A 81 11.22 -19.12 19.06
N ILE A 82 11.33 -17.94 18.43
CA ILE A 82 12.23 -16.88 18.88
C ILE A 82 11.86 -16.45 20.31
N ARG A 83 10.57 -16.22 20.58
CA ARG A 83 10.08 -15.86 21.91
C ARG A 83 10.48 -16.91 22.96
N GLN A 84 10.23 -18.19 22.68
CA GLN A 84 10.59 -19.28 23.59
C GLN A 84 12.10 -19.35 23.84
N LYS A 85 12.94 -19.11 22.82
CA LYS A 85 14.41 -19.08 23.00
C LYS A 85 14.85 -17.87 23.84
N ILE A 86 14.22 -16.70 23.70
CA ILE A 86 14.46 -15.52 24.54
C ILE A 86 14.09 -15.80 26.00
N GLU A 87 12.94 -16.44 26.24
CA GLU A 87 12.49 -16.80 27.60
C GLU A 87 13.45 -17.76 28.33
N LYS A 88 14.21 -18.57 27.59
CA LYS A 88 15.21 -19.51 28.13
C LYS A 88 16.62 -18.92 28.31
N MET A 89 16.82 -17.64 27.99
CA MET A 89 18.11 -16.96 28.19
C MET A 89 18.48 -16.89 29.67
N ARG A 90 19.73 -17.22 30.00
CA ARG A 90 20.23 -17.26 31.39
C ARG A 90 20.67 -15.90 31.93
N ASN A 91 21.12 -15.01 31.04
CA ASN A 91 21.55 -13.66 31.44
C ASN A 91 20.32 -12.74 31.48
N PRO A 92 19.95 -12.19 32.66
CA PRO A 92 18.74 -11.39 32.82
C PRO A 92 18.79 -10.06 32.07
N ASP A 93 19.96 -9.41 31.98
CA ASP A 93 20.10 -8.12 31.30
C ASP A 93 19.94 -8.29 29.78
N LEU A 94 20.66 -9.26 29.20
CA LEU A 94 20.52 -9.60 27.78
C LEU A 94 19.12 -10.12 27.46
N GLN A 95 18.48 -10.84 28.38
CA GLN A 95 17.11 -11.28 28.20
C GLN A 95 16.13 -10.10 28.16
N ALA A 96 16.28 -9.12 29.04
CA ALA A 96 15.41 -7.95 29.08
C ALA A 96 15.53 -7.13 27.79
N GLU A 97 16.76 -6.91 27.31
CA GLU A 97 17.02 -6.25 26.03
C GLU A 97 16.39 -7.02 24.85
N ALA A 98 16.65 -8.32 24.76
CA ALA A 98 16.09 -9.17 23.71
C ALA A 98 14.55 -9.21 23.72
N LYS A 99 13.93 -9.20 24.91
CA LYS A 99 12.46 -9.11 25.05
C LYS A 99 11.92 -7.79 24.50
N ASN A 100 12.60 -6.68 24.79
CA ASN A 100 12.21 -5.36 24.28
C ASN A 100 12.32 -5.29 22.75
N ASP A 101 13.43 -5.73 22.21
CA ASP A 101 13.67 -5.75 20.76
C ASP A 101 12.69 -6.68 20.04
N PHE A 102 12.43 -7.86 20.61
CA PHE A 102 11.44 -8.79 20.06
C PHE A 102 10.05 -8.17 20.04
N LYS A 103 9.62 -7.53 21.13
CA LYS A 103 8.32 -6.85 21.21
C LYS A 103 8.20 -5.81 20.08
N ASN A 104 9.14 -4.87 20.01
CA ASN A 104 9.12 -3.81 19.00
C ASN A 104 9.14 -4.36 17.57
N THR A 105 10.01 -5.34 17.30
CA THR A 105 10.14 -5.96 15.98
C THR A 105 8.87 -6.72 15.59
N SER A 106 8.29 -7.49 16.51
CA SER A 106 7.05 -8.24 16.26
C SER A 106 5.87 -7.30 15.96
N GLU A 107 5.78 -6.17 16.66
CA GLU A 107 4.77 -5.13 16.38
C GLU A 107 4.93 -4.55 14.97
N HIS A 108 6.16 -4.27 14.53
CA HIS A 108 6.43 -3.81 13.16
C HIS A 108 6.04 -4.84 12.10
N ILE A 109 6.33 -6.13 12.34
CA ILE A 109 5.93 -7.23 11.45
C ILE A 109 4.40 -7.29 11.33
N MET A 110 3.67 -7.14 12.44
CA MET A 110 2.20 -7.12 12.43
C MET A 110 1.63 -5.85 11.77
N GLU A 111 2.25 -4.69 11.96
CA GLU A 111 1.87 -3.46 11.24
C GLU A 111 2.08 -3.61 9.73
N TRP A 112 3.16 -4.27 9.29
CA TRP A 112 3.39 -4.55 7.88
C TRP A 112 2.32 -5.46 7.27
N LEU A 113 1.88 -6.51 7.98
CA LEU A 113 0.76 -7.35 7.55
C LEU A 113 -0.54 -6.54 7.42
N ARG A 114 -0.83 -5.66 8.39
CA ARG A 114 -1.98 -4.75 8.34
C ARG A 114 -1.88 -3.75 7.20
N HIS A 115 -0.69 -3.23 6.91
CA HIS A 115 -0.42 -2.39 5.74
C HIS A 115 -0.75 -3.13 4.44
N ASN A 116 -0.27 -4.36 4.28
CA ASN A 116 -0.58 -5.18 3.09
C ASN A 116 -2.08 -5.42 2.91
N LEU A 117 -2.82 -5.71 3.99
CA LEU A 117 -4.29 -5.87 3.94
C LEU A 117 -4.99 -4.59 3.48
N ARG A 118 -4.60 -3.43 4.05
CA ARG A 118 -5.14 -2.12 3.62
C ARG A 118 -4.83 -1.84 2.16
N ALA A 119 -3.60 -2.08 1.73
CA ALA A 119 -3.19 -1.89 0.33
C ALA A 119 -3.99 -2.78 -0.64
N ALA A 120 -4.19 -4.06 -0.30
CA ALA A 120 -5.01 -4.98 -1.09
C ALA A 120 -6.48 -4.54 -1.15
N GLN A 121 -7.07 -4.14 -0.02
CA GLN A 121 -8.44 -3.64 0.02
C GLN A 121 -8.61 -2.37 -0.82
N GLN A 122 -7.65 -1.43 -0.73
CA GLN A 122 -7.65 -0.22 -1.53
C GLN A 122 -7.57 -0.51 -3.03
N ASP A 123 -6.73 -1.46 -3.43
CA ASP A 123 -6.63 -1.88 -4.84
C ASP A 123 -7.93 -2.56 -5.32
N PHE A 124 -8.55 -3.39 -4.49
CA PHE A 124 -9.86 -3.98 -4.79
C PHE A 124 -10.93 -2.90 -5.00
N GLU A 125 -11.03 -1.94 -4.08
CA GLU A 125 -12.01 -0.85 -4.19
C GLU A 125 -11.74 0.04 -5.41
N LYS A 126 -10.47 0.35 -5.71
CA LYS A 126 -10.08 1.06 -6.92
C LYS A 126 -10.57 0.33 -8.18
N LYS A 127 -10.28 -0.97 -8.29
CA LYS A 127 -10.73 -1.81 -9.41
C LYS A 127 -12.26 -1.86 -9.49
N ARG A 128 -12.95 -1.96 -8.35
CA ARG A 128 -14.41 -1.96 -8.28
C ARG A 128 -15.01 -0.65 -8.78
N ILE A 129 -14.50 0.50 -8.35
CA ILE A 129 -14.94 1.83 -8.81
C ILE A 129 -14.73 1.93 -10.33
N ILE A 130 -13.52 1.67 -10.81
CA ILE A 130 -13.17 1.74 -12.24
C ILE A 130 -14.06 0.80 -13.08
N SER A 131 -14.36 -0.40 -12.58
CA SER A 131 -15.25 -1.35 -13.28
C SER A 131 -16.68 -0.82 -13.43
N LYS A 132 -17.19 -0.06 -12.46
CA LYS A 132 -18.57 0.47 -12.43
C LYS A 132 -18.72 1.84 -13.07
N MET A 133 -17.62 2.52 -13.35
CA MET A 133 -17.64 3.85 -13.98
C MET A 133 -18.29 3.84 -15.37
N GLY A 134 -19.02 4.93 -15.66
CA GLY A 134 -19.48 5.27 -17.01
C GLY A 134 -18.35 5.79 -17.90
N THR A 135 -18.68 6.10 -19.16
CA THR A 135 -17.74 6.66 -20.14
C THR A 135 -17.55 8.17 -20.01
N ASP A 136 -18.41 8.84 -19.24
CA ASP A 136 -18.31 10.25 -18.85
C ASP A 136 -17.77 10.42 -17.42
N GLU A 137 -17.28 9.35 -16.80
CA GLU A 137 -16.68 9.35 -15.48
C GLU A 137 -15.17 9.08 -15.54
N VAL A 138 -14.40 9.60 -14.58
CA VAL A 138 -12.96 9.40 -14.45
C VAL A 138 -12.57 9.03 -13.02
N PHE A 139 -11.53 8.20 -12.87
CA PHE A 139 -10.87 7.94 -11.59
C PHE A 139 -9.55 8.70 -11.53
N GLY A 140 -9.39 9.59 -10.56
CA GLY A 140 -8.19 10.40 -10.34
C GLY A 140 -7.46 10.01 -9.05
N THR A 141 -6.14 9.82 -9.13
CA THR A 141 -5.25 9.70 -7.97
C THR A 141 -4.29 10.87 -7.92
N PHE A 142 -4.14 11.47 -6.74
CA PHE A 142 -3.28 12.62 -6.55
C PHE A 142 -2.28 12.39 -5.43
N ASP A 143 -1.01 12.72 -5.69
CA ASP A 143 0.05 12.57 -4.70
C ASP A 143 1.18 13.59 -4.91
N TRP A 144 1.94 13.83 -3.84
CA TRP A 144 3.17 14.59 -3.86
C TRP A 144 4.33 13.69 -4.31
N GLY A 145 4.96 14.05 -5.43
CA GLY A 145 6.19 13.42 -5.88
C GLY A 145 7.43 13.89 -5.11
N GLN A 146 8.56 13.27 -5.42
CA GLN A 146 9.86 13.75 -4.97
C GLN A 146 10.11 15.19 -5.45
N LYS A 147 10.72 16.01 -4.60
CA LYS A 147 11.08 17.38 -4.97
C LYS A 147 12.09 17.37 -6.13
N ILE A 148 11.84 18.21 -7.12
CA ILE A 148 12.79 18.44 -8.22
C ILE A 148 13.81 19.47 -7.73
N LEU A 149 15.08 19.07 -7.73
CA LEU A 149 16.19 19.98 -7.50
C LEU A 149 16.51 20.70 -8.81
N PRO A 150 16.45 22.03 -8.89
CA PRO A 150 16.98 22.74 -10.04
C PRO A 150 18.49 22.48 -10.10
N GLN A 151 18.97 21.91 -11.20
CA GLN A 151 20.38 21.63 -11.39
C GLN A 151 21.15 22.94 -11.59
N GLU A 152 21.79 23.48 -10.54
CA GLU A 152 22.78 24.57 -10.70
C GLU A 152 24.12 23.97 -11.15
N TYR A 153 24.73 24.51 -12.22
CA TYR A 153 26.04 24.06 -12.75
C TYR A 153 27.18 24.10 -11.71
N ARG A 154 27.05 24.92 -10.64
CA ARG A 154 27.96 24.98 -9.49
C ARG A 154 27.19 25.40 -8.23
N GLU A 155 27.05 24.53 -7.25
CA GLU A 155 26.59 24.90 -5.91
C GLU A 155 27.80 25.19 -5.01
N SER A 156 27.84 26.35 -4.34
CA SER A 156 28.85 26.60 -3.32
C SER A 156 28.55 25.76 -2.07
N GLN A 157 29.58 25.26 -1.39
CA GLN A 157 29.47 24.42 -0.19
C GLN A 157 28.63 25.06 0.95
N LYS A 158 28.43 26.39 0.90
CA LYS A 158 27.57 27.16 1.81
C LYS A 158 26.07 27.06 1.51
N LYS A 159 25.65 26.65 0.30
CA LYS A 159 24.23 26.49 -0.09
C LYS A 159 23.65 25.11 0.27
N TYR A 160 24.48 24.16 0.68
CA TYR A 160 24.18 22.71 0.78
C TYR A 160 23.27 22.28 1.94
N PHE A 161 22.87 23.19 2.84
CA PHE A 161 22.00 22.83 3.97
C PHE A 161 20.57 23.35 3.78
N GLY A 162 19.64 22.42 3.51
CA GLY A 162 18.19 22.62 3.56
C GLY A 162 17.48 22.01 2.35
N LYS A 163 16.29 21.44 2.57
CA LYS A 163 15.38 20.81 1.59
C LYS A 163 14.94 21.77 0.45
N LYS A 164 15.87 22.27 -0.35
CA LYS A 164 15.63 23.16 -1.49
C LYS A 164 15.21 22.31 -2.68
N GLY A 165 14.24 22.77 -3.45
CA GLY A 165 13.68 22.05 -4.60
C GLY A 165 12.21 22.38 -4.79
N MET A 166 11.73 22.34 -6.03
CA MET A 166 10.33 22.54 -6.35
C MET A 166 9.54 21.32 -5.89
N SER A 167 8.47 21.54 -5.13
CA SER A 167 7.53 20.48 -4.75
C SER A 167 6.72 20.07 -5.97
N VAL A 168 6.61 18.77 -6.21
CA VAL A 168 5.91 18.22 -7.38
C VAL A 168 4.61 17.60 -6.93
N PHE A 169 3.50 18.03 -7.53
CA PHE A 169 2.19 17.43 -7.34
C PHE A 169 1.77 16.73 -8.63
N ILE A 170 1.31 15.49 -8.52
CA ILE A 170 0.97 14.65 -9.66
C ILE A 170 -0.50 14.28 -9.56
N GLY A 171 -1.27 14.52 -10.61
CA GLY A 171 -2.60 13.95 -10.78
C GLY A 171 -2.62 12.97 -11.95
N LEU A 172 -2.99 11.72 -11.67
CA LEU A 172 -3.14 10.65 -12.66
C LEU A 172 -4.63 10.32 -12.80
N PHE A 173 -5.11 10.33 -14.03
CA PHE A 173 -6.50 10.08 -14.39
C PHE A 173 -6.62 8.82 -15.25
N VAL A 174 -7.68 8.05 -15.02
CA VAL A 174 -8.03 6.85 -15.79
C VAL A 174 -9.52 6.85 -16.07
N TRP A 175 -9.92 6.67 -17.33
CA TRP A 175 -11.33 6.57 -17.74
C TRP A 175 -11.54 5.53 -18.84
N LYS A 176 -12.79 5.20 -19.11
CA LYS A 176 -13.18 4.26 -20.18
C LYS A 176 -13.42 5.02 -21.47
N ASP A 177 -12.80 4.55 -22.53
CA ASP A 177 -13.03 5.01 -23.89
C ASP A 177 -13.91 4.01 -24.65
N VAL A 178 -14.82 4.54 -25.46
CA VAL A 178 -15.70 3.69 -26.27
C VAL A 178 -14.93 3.32 -27.53
N SER A 179 -14.50 2.06 -27.63
CA SER A 179 -13.99 1.57 -28.91
C SER A 179 -15.16 1.54 -29.89
N SER A 180 -15.06 2.33 -30.96
CA SER A 180 -15.99 2.25 -32.08
C SER A 180 -15.69 0.96 -32.86
N SER A 181 -16.12 -0.17 -32.32
CA SER A 181 -16.10 -1.43 -33.05
C SER A 181 -17.17 -1.37 -34.14
N THR A 182 -16.75 -1.21 -35.39
CA THR A 182 -17.59 -1.46 -36.56
C THR A 182 -18.09 -2.90 -36.50
N VAL A 183 -19.41 -3.04 -36.37
CA VAL A 183 -20.10 -4.33 -36.20
C VAL A 183 -20.04 -5.11 -37.52
N THR A 184 -19.39 -6.28 -37.51
CA THR A 184 -19.83 -7.42 -38.33
C THR A 184 -20.53 -8.40 -37.42
N ALA A 185 -21.80 -8.65 -37.72
CA ALA A 185 -22.75 -9.35 -36.88
C ALA A 185 -22.33 -10.81 -36.63
N SER A 186 -22.06 -11.15 -35.36
CA SER A 186 -22.65 -12.30 -34.65
C SER A 186 -21.96 -12.50 -33.30
N VAL A 187 -22.78 -12.74 -32.25
CA VAL A 187 -22.42 -13.33 -30.93
C VAL A 187 -21.94 -12.37 -29.83
N THR A 188 -22.76 -12.27 -28.77
CA THR A 188 -22.59 -11.66 -27.43
C THR A 188 -21.90 -10.29 -27.32
N THR A 189 -22.71 -9.25 -27.12
CA THR A 189 -22.30 -7.87 -26.80
C THR A 189 -21.61 -7.78 -25.43
N SER A 190 -20.30 -7.99 -25.40
CA SER A 190 -19.43 -7.29 -24.45
C SER A 190 -19.06 -5.97 -25.10
N SER A 191 -19.58 -4.84 -24.61
CA SER A 191 -19.12 -3.53 -25.04
C SER A 191 -17.63 -3.41 -24.71
N ALA A 192 -16.78 -3.63 -25.71
CA ALA A 192 -15.34 -3.52 -25.55
C ALA A 192 -15.01 -2.04 -25.33
N TYR A 193 -14.68 -1.68 -24.10
CA TYR A 193 -14.09 -0.38 -23.78
C TYR A 193 -12.58 -0.55 -23.65
N THR A 194 -11.84 0.47 -24.07
CA THR A 194 -10.42 0.60 -23.75
C THR A 194 -10.27 1.54 -22.56
N PHE A 195 -9.14 1.48 -21.88
CA PHE A 195 -8.82 2.46 -20.84
C PHE A 195 -7.87 3.51 -21.41
N SER A 196 -8.21 4.76 -21.16
CA SER A 196 -7.36 5.92 -21.46
C SER A 196 -6.84 6.49 -20.15
N THR A 197 -5.61 6.99 -20.17
CA THR A 197 -4.94 7.53 -18.98
C THR A 197 -4.26 8.85 -19.31
N GLN A 198 -4.32 9.81 -18.38
CA GLN A 198 -3.61 11.08 -18.52
C GLN A 198 -3.00 11.49 -17.19
N SER A 199 -1.78 12.04 -17.23
CA SER A 199 -1.10 12.56 -16.06
C SER A 199 -0.85 14.05 -16.21
N TYR A 200 -0.98 14.79 -15.11
CA TYR A 200 -0.61 16.19 -14.99
C TYR A 200 0.38 16.34 -13.86
N ILE A 201 1.38 17.19 -14.08
CA ILE A 201 2.43 17.47 -13.12
C ILE A 201 2.46 18.97 -12.89
N VAL A 202 2.30 19.37 -11.63
CA VAL A 202 2.44 20.77 -11.20
C VAL A 202 3.70 20.87 -10.35
N ALA A 203 4.63 21.71 -10.77
CA ALA A 203 5.85 21.99 -10.03
C ALA A 203 5.73 23.36 -9.34
N ILE A 204 5.74 23.37 -8.01
CA ILE A 204 5.54 24.57 -7.19
C ILE A 204 6.86 24.93 -6.51
N THR A 205 7.33 26.15 -6.73
CA THR A 205 8.62 26.64 -6.21
C THR A 205 8.65 26.73 -4.69
N ASN A 206 7.52 27.06 -4.06
CA ASN A 206 7.40 27.21 -2.62
C ASN A 206 6.09 26.59 -2.13
N ALA A 207 6.09 25.27 -1.91
CA ALA A 207 5.00 24.57 -1.24
C ALA A 207 5.54 23.76 -0.06
N ALA A 208 4.88 23.92 1.09
CA ALA A 208 5.17 23.15 2.30
C ALA A 208 4.51 21.76 2.28
N GLN A 209 3.75 21.45 1.22
CA GLN A 209 2.96 20.22 1.07
C GLN A 209 1.87 20.11 2.15
N THR A 210 1.30 21.25 2.52
CA THR A 210 0.16 21.35 3.42
C THR A 210 -1.14 20.97 2.72
N GLU A 211 -2.23 20.88 3.48
CA GLU A 211 -3.57 20.69 2.94
C GLU A 211 -3.94 21.80 1.93
N ILE A 212 -3.61 23.05 2.23
CA ILE A 212 -3.87 24.20 1.35
C ILE A 212 -3.06 24.09 0.05
N ASP A 213 -1.79 23.67 0.14
CA ASP A 213 -0.97 23.43 -1.05
C ASP A 213 -1.58 22.32 -1.92
N THR A 214 -2.09 21.26 -1.27
CA THR A 214 -2.71 20.10 -1.93
C THR A 214 -4.01 20.49 -2.64
N LEU A 215 -4.87 21.29 -1.99
CA LEU A 215 -6.10 21.80 -2.60
C LEU A 215 -5.79 22.71 -3.79
N SER A 216 -4.84 23.64 -3.64
CA SER A 216 -4.45 24.58 -4.70
C SER A 216 -3.86 23.85 -5.91
N ALA A 217 -2.94 22.90 -5.68
CA ALA A 217 -2.35 22.11 -6.75
C ALA A 217 -3.39 21.18 -7.41
N GLY A 218 -4.27 20.58 -6.61
CA GLY A 218 -5.38 19.76 -7.08
C GLY A 218 -6.33 20.55 -7.98
N GLU A 219 -6.69 21.77 -7.59
CA GLU A 219 -7.55 22.64 -8.39
C GLU A 219 -6.93 22.96 -9.76
N LEU A 220 -5.63 23.32 -9.80
CA LEU A 220 -4.93 23.58 -11.06
C LEU A 220 -4.95 22.36 -11.99
N VAL A 221 -4.68 21.17 -11.45
CA VAL A 221 -4.72 19.92 -12.21
C VAL A 221 -6.13 19.63 -12.73
N LEU A 222 -7.14 19.80 -11.89
CA LEU A 222 -8.53 19.52 -12.24
C LEU A 222 -9.08 20.48 -13.29
N GLN A 223 -8.77 21.77 -13.18
CA GLN A 223 -9.13 22.78 -14.17
C GLN A 223 -8.52 22.45 -15.53
N GLN A 224 -7.23 22.09 -15.56
CA GLN A 224 -6.56 21.70 -16.80
C GLN A 224 -7.15 20.42 -17.39
N PHE A 225 -7.38 19.38 -16.57
CA PHE A 225 -7.99 18.14 -17.03
C PHE A 225 -9.39 18.37 -17.60
N GLN A 226 -10.21 19.18 -16.95
CA GLN A 226 -11.56 19.49 -17.41
C GLN A 226 -11.56 20.29 -18.72
N ALA A 227 -10.57 21.16 -18.93
CA ALA A 227 -10.39 21.88 -20.19
C ALA A 227 -10.00 20.93 -21.34
N ASP A 228 -9.14 19.95 -21.07
CA ASP A 228 -8.68 18.98 -22.06
C ASP A 228 -9.74 17.91 -22.38
N TYR A 229 -10.58 17.54 -21.40
CA TYR A 229 -11.59 16.48 -21.51
C TYR A 229 -12.98 16.93 -21.04
N PRO A 230 -13.63 17.89 -21.73
CA PRO A 230 -14.93 18.45 -21.31
C PRO A 230 -16.09 17.43 -21.36
N GLN A 231 -15.91 16.29 -22.03
CA GLN A 231 -16.88 15.19 -22.04
C GLN A 231 -16.97 14.45 -20.70
N ILE A 232 -15.93 14.53 -19.86
CA ILE A 232 -15.90 13.90 -18.54
C ILE A 232 -16.61 14.82 -17.54
N LYS A 233 -17.66 14.30 -16.91
CA LYS A 233 -18.57 15.08 -16.05
C LYS A 233 -18.41 14.76 -14.57
N LYS A 234 -17.84 13.61 -14.24
CA LYS A 234 -17.77 13.14 -12.86
C LYS A 234 -16.41 12.54 -12.53
N LEU A 235 -15.85 13.01 -11.42
CA LEU A 235 -14.58 12.55 -10.88
C LEU A 235 -14.82 11.67 -9.64
N HIS A 236 -14.25 10.49 -9.67
CA HIS A 236 -13.98 9.68 -8.48
C HIS A 236 -12.53 9.92 -8.08
N LYS A 237 -12.29 10.56 -6.95
CA LYS A 237 -10.93 10.93 -6.52
C LYS A 237 -10.44 10.06 -5.37
N ARG A 238 -9.13 9.82 -5.36
CA ARG A 238 -8.35 9.34 -4.21
C ARG A 238 -7.20 10.30 -3.95
N THR A 239 -7.03 10.66 -2.69
CA THR A 239 -5.88 11.40 -2.17
C THR A 239 -5.30 10.58 -1.02
N ASP A 240 -3.98 10.40 -0.96
CA ASP A 240 -3.37 9.68 0.17
C ASP A 240 -3.38 10.51 1.47
N ASN A 241 -3.71 11.82 1.37
CA ASN A 241 -3.77 12.78 2.47
C ASN A 241 -5.16 13.39 2.72
N GLY A 242 -6.25 12.76 2.27
CA GLY A 242 -7.61 13.29 2.46
C GLY A 242 -8.71 12.30 2.15
#